data_AF-A0AAW2M6V5-F1
#
_entry.id   AF-A0AAW2M6V5-F1
#
_cell.length_a   1.000
_cell.length_b   1.000
_cell.length_c   1.000
_cell.angle_alpha   90.00
_cell.angle_beta   90.00
_cell.angle_gamma   90.00
#
_symmetry.space_group_name_H-M   'P 1'
#
loop_
_entity.id
_entity.type
_entity.pdbx_description
1 polymer ?
#
loop_
_entity_poly.entity_id
_entity_poly.type
_entity_poly.pdbx_seq_one_letter_code
_entity_poly.pdbx_strand_id
1 'polypeptide(L)'
;MGSPSDGGFVGRFMDSLHHYSAVYDSLEAGFPMQGRARALVERVFLGPRIAGSLARIYRACGEEEWCSWGQWLSAVGFRAVSTSFANHCQAKLLLGLYNDGYRVEELGSNKLVLGWKSRRLLSASIWTSKDSDL
;
A
#
# COMPACT_ATOMS: atom_id res chain seq x y z
N MET A 1 -1.90 22.30 8.34
CA MET A 1 -1.87 21.69 9.69
C MET A 1 -3.00 20.67 9.75
N GLY A 2 -2.71 19.39 9.49
CA GLY A 2 -3.71 18.32 9.60
C GLY A 2 -3.76 17.84 11.03
N SER A 3 -4.94 17.92 11.65
CA SER A 3 -5.22 17.39 12.98
C SER A 3 -4.75 15.94 13.12
N PRO A 4 -4.12 15.54 14.23
CA PRO A 4 -3.92 14.14 14.53
C PRO A 4 -5.32 13.59 14.84
N SER A 5 -5.97 12.96 13.86
CA SER A 5 -7.03 12.02 14.19
C SER A 5 -6.34 10.87 14.91
N ASP A 6 -6.24 11.00 16.22
CA ASP A 6 -6.00 9.91 17.14
C ASP A 6 -7.18 8.93 16.97
N GLY A 7 -7.04 8.13 15.91
CA GLY A 7 -8.13 7.37 15.33
C GLY A 7 -8.33 6.12 16.14
N GLY A 8 -9.25 6.17 17.11
CA GLY A 8 -9.83 4.98 17.72
C GLY A 8 -10.39 4.02 16.66
N PHE A 9 -10.93 2.88 17.10
CA PHE A 9 -11.43 1.81 16.22
C PHE A 9 -12.13 2.30 14.94
N VAL A 10 -13.07 3.25 15.07
CA VAL A 10 -13.86 3.79 13.96
C VAL A 10 -13.00 4.45 12.87
N GLY A 11 -11.98 5.23 13.24
CA GLY A 11 -11.11 5.89 12.27
C GLY A 11 -10.29 4.88 11.47
N ARG A 12 -9.70 3.90 12.15
CA ARG A 12 -8.92 2.82 11.52
C ARG A 12 -9.79 1.89 10.68
N PHE A 13 -11.02 1.64 11.13
CA PHE A 13 -12.02 0.89 10.38
C PHE A 13 -12.37 1.61 9.07
N MET A 14 -12.69 2.91 9.14
CA MET A 14 -13.03 3.71 7.97
C MET A 14 -11.86 3.79 6.98
N ASP A 15 -10.64 3.97 7.45
CA ASP A 15 -9.45 3.97 6.58
C ASP A 15 -9.26 2.61 5.89
N SER A 16 -9.41 1.52 6.63
CA SER A 16 -9.34 0.16 6.06
C SER A 16 -10.45 -0.10 5.04
N LEU A 17 -11.68 0.34 5.35
CA LEU A 17 -12.82 0.22 4.44
C LEU A 17 -12.52 0.95 3.13
N HIS A 18 -12.09 2.21 3.20
CA HIS A 18 -11.73 2.99 2.01
C HIS A 18 -10.58 2.37 1.22
N HIS A 19 -9.58 1.83 1.92
CA HIS A 19 -8.48 1.12 1.27
C HIS A 19 -8.97 -0.11 0.49
N TYR A 20 -9.74 -1.00 1.13
CA TYR A 20 -10.23 -2.20 0.45
C TYR A 20 -11.28 -1.89 -0.62
N SER A 21 -12.13 -0.87 -0.46
CA SER A 21 -13.01 -0.40 -1.54
C SER A 21 -12.20 0.00 -2.78
N ALA A 22 -11.10 0.75 -2.61
CA ALA A 22 -10.24 1.13 -3.74
C ALA A 22 -9.58 -0.10 -4.41
N VAL A 23 -9.22 -1.14 -3.65
CA VAL A 23 -8.69 -2.40 -4.20
C VAL A 23 -9.76 -3.16 -5.00
N TYR A 24 -10.99 -3.25 -4.50
CA TYR A 24 -12.08 -3.93 -5.21
C TYR A 24 -12.45 -3.18 -6.50
N ASP A 25 -12.59 -1.85 -6.45
CA ASP A 25 -12.83 -1.01 -7.63
C ASP A 25 -11.74 -1.19 -8.69
N SER A 26 -10.46 -1.28 -8.27
CA SER A 26 -9.33 -1.43 -9.19
C SER A 26 -9.28 -2.81 -9.85
N LEU A 27 -9.68 -3.86 -9.13
CA LEU A 27 -9.84 -5.20 -9.69
C LEU A 27 -11.02 -5.29 -10.65
N GLU A 28 -12.13 -4.62 -10.32
CA GLU A 28 -13.31 -4.61 -11.16
C GLU A 28 -13.04 -3.95 -12.51
N ALA A 29 -12.39 -2.79 -12.48
CA ALA A 29 -12.06 -2.04 -13.67
C ALA A 29 -10.97 -2.72 -14.52
N GLY A 30 -9.94 -3.30 -13.90
CA GLY A 30 -8.84 -3.94 -14.63
C GLY A 30 -9.19 -5.31 -15.23
N PHE A 31 -10.22 -5.99 -14.72
CA PHE A 31 -10.58 -7.36 -15.13
C PHE A 31 -12.09 -7.57 -15.33
N PRO A 32 -12.77 -6.78 -16.18
CA PRO A 32 -14.22 -6.80 -16.30
C PRO A 32 -14.76 -8.13 -16.86
N MET A 33 -13.98 -8.81 -17.71
CA MET A 33 -14.37 -10.08 -18.34
C MET A 33 -14.04 -11.32 -17.50
N GLN A 34 -13.31 -11.17 -16.37
CA GLN A 34 -12.83 -12.30 -15.57
C GLN A 34 -13.55 -12.44 -14.22
N GLY A 35 -14.88 -12.27 -14.20
CA GLY A 35 -15.67 -12.25 -12.97
C GLY A 35 -15.44 -13.45 -12.04
N ARG A 36 -15.26 -14.67 -12.58
CA ARG A 36 -14.98 -15.87 -11.76
C ARG A 36 -13.60 -15.85 -11.10
N ALA A 37 -12.55 -15.48 -11.86
CA ALA A 37 -11.20 -15.38 -11.31
C ALA A 37 -11.10 -14.24 -10.30
N ARG A 38 -11.74 -13.10 -10.60
CA ARG A 38 -11.86 -11.95 -9.71
C ARG A 38 -12.53 -12.34 -8.39
N ALA A 39 -13.70 -12.99 -8.45
CA ALA A 39 -14.41 -13.46 -7.25
C ALA A 39 -13.58 -14.45 -6.42
N LEU A 40 -12.74 -15.27 -7.06
CA LEU A 40 -11.83 -16.16 -6.34
C LEU A 40 -10.75 -15.36 -5.60
N VAL A 41 -10.13 -14.37 -6.25
CA VAL A 41 -9.13 -13.49 -5.61
C VAL A 41 -9.75 -12.74 -4.42
N GLU A 42 -10.93 -12.16 -4.62
CA GLU A 42 -11.67 -11.43 -3.58
C GLU A 42 -11.96 -12.33 -2.37
N ARG A 43 -12.48 -13.54 -2.60
CA ARG A 43 -12.87 -14.44 -1.51
C ARG A 43 -11.69 -15.13 -0.82
N VAL A 44 -10.72 -15.61 -1.59
CA VAL A 44 -9.63 -16.46 -1.06
C VAL A 44 -8.47 -15.63 -0.52
N PHE A 45 -8.19 -14.46 -1.09
CA PHE A 45 -7.05 -13.64 -0.67
C PHE A 45 -7.49 -12.38 0.07
N LEU A 46 -8.44 -11.60 -0.46
CA LEU A 46 -8.84 -10.34 0.18
C LEU A 46 -9.69 -10.55 1.41
N GLY A 47 -10.64 -11.49 1.38
CA GLY A 47 -11.51 -11.83 2.52
C GLY A 47 -10.73 -12.10 3.82
N PRO A 48 -9.78 -13.07 3.82
CA PRO A 48 -8.96 -13.34 5.00
C PRO A 48 -8.09 -12.15 5.44
N ARG A 49 -7.57 -11.36 4.49
CA ARG A 49 -6.77 -10.16 4.79
C ARG A 49 -7.60 -9.07 5.46
N ILE A 50 -8.84 -8.85 5.01
CA ILE A 50 -9.78 -7.92 5.63
C ILE A 50 -10.09 -8.38 7.05
N ALA A 51 -10.45 -9.64 7.24
CA ALA A 51 -10.75 -10.19 8.56
C ALA A 51 -9.57 -10.07 9.52
N GLY A 52 -8.36 -10.41 9.08
CA GLY A 52 -7.13 -10.25 9.87
C GLY A 52 -6.80 -8.80 10.21
N SER A 53 -7.02 -7.87 9.27
CA SER A 53 -6.84 -6.44 9.49
C SER A 53 -7.81 -5.91 10.55
N LEU A 54 -9.09 -6.28 10.45
CA LEU A 54 -10.13 -5.88 11.41
C LEU A 54 -9.86 -6.44 12.81
N ALA A 55 -9.45 -7.71 12.90
CA ALA A 55 -9.08 -8.32 14.18
C ALA A 55 -7.91 -7.56 14.85
N ARG A 56 -6.92 -7.13 14.06
CA ARG A 56 -5.80 -6.33 14.57
C ARG A 56 -6.22 -4.92 14.97
N ILE A 57 -7.07 -4.26 14.19
CA ILE A 57 -7.61 -2.93 14.54
C ILE A 57 -8.40 -2.97 15.83
N TYR A 58 -9.21 -4.02 16.02
CA TYR A 58 -9.97 -4.22 17.26
C TYR A 58 -9.06 -4.47 18.47
N ARG A 59 -8.00 -5.28 18.31
CA ARG A 59 -7.02 -5.55 19.38
C ARG A 59 -6.12 -4.36 19.70
N ALA A 60 -5.72 -3.59 18.70
CA ALA A 60 -4.80 -2.46 18.82
C ALA A 60 -5.47 -1.19 19.40
N CYS A 61 -6.74 -1.27 19.81
CA CYS A 61 -7.50 -0.15 20.37
C CYS A 61 -7.04 0.28 21.79
N GLY A 62 -5.76 0.04 22.12
CA GLY A 62 -5.17 0.21 23.45
C GLY A 62 -3.86 1.00 23.50
N GLU A 63 -2.83 0.69 22.69
CA GLU A 63 -1.50 1.27 23.01
C GLU A 63 -0.39 1.16 21.94
N GLU A 64 -0.67 0.75 20.70
CA GLU A 64 0.40 0.61 19.70
C GLU A 64 0.51 1.86 18.82
N GLU A 65 1.60 2.61 18.98
CA GLU A 65 2.13 3.49 17.93
C GLU A 65 2.65 2.60 16.80
N TRP A 66 2.00 2.69 15.65
CA TRP A 66 2.43 1.99 14.46
C TRP A 66 3.61 2.75 13.85
N CYS A 67 4.83 2.37 14.21
CA CYS A 67 6.02 2.82 13.50
C CYS A 67 5.90 2.42 12.02
N SER A 68 6.08 3.39 11.12
CA SER A 68 6.12 3.09 9.70
C SER A 68 7.29 2.16 9.40
N TRP A 69 7.16 1.28 8.39
CA TRP A 69 8.25 0.41 7.95
C TRP A 69 9.54 1.17 7.69
N GLY A 70 9.46 2.42 7.18
CA GLY A 70 10.64 3.25 6.96
C GLY A 70 11.33 3.72 8.24
N GLN A 71 10.57 4.05 9.29
CA GLN A 71 11.13 4.38 10.60
C GLN A 71 11.77 3.15 11.24
N TRP A 72 11.09 2.00 11.17
CA TRP A 72 11.61 0.75 11.70
C TRP A 72 12.90 0.31 11.00
N LEU A 73 12.92 0.31 9.67
CA LEU A 73 14.12 -0.03 8.88
C LEU A 73 15.29 0.93 9.18
N SER A 74 15.01 2.22 9.29
CA SER A 74 16.04 3.21 9.67
C SER A 74 16.58 2.96 11.08
N ALA A 75 15.71 2.60 12.03
CA ALA A 75 16.10 2.31 13.41
C ALA A 75 16.99 1.06 13.52
N VAL A 76 16.76 0.05 12.67
CA VAL A 76 17.61 -1.15 12.57
C VAL A 76 18.89 -0.91 11.74
N GLY A 77 19.08 0.30 11.20
CA GLY A 77 20.32 0.74 10.58
C GLY A 77 20.35 0.67 9.05
N PHE A 78 19.23 0.35 8.39
CA PHE A 78 19.13 0.41 6.93
C PHE A 78 19.10 1.86 6.44
N ARG A 79 19.67 2.09 5.25
CA ARG A 79 19.64 3.39 4.57
C ARG A 79 18.75 3.34 3.34
N ALA A 80 17.90 4.35 3.18
CA ALA A 80 17.08 4.55 2.00
C ALA A 80 17.97 4.83 0.76
N VAL A 81 17.71 4.13 -0.35
CA VAL A 81 18.44 4.30 -1.62
C VAL A 81 17.50 4.86 -2.68
N SER A 82 17.98 5.78 -3.52
CA SER A 82 17.13 6.40 -4.53
C SER A 82 16.58 5.39 -5.53
N THR A 83 15.32 5.59 -5.93
CA THR A 83 14.74 4.80 -7.01
C THR A 83 15.36 5.18 -8.34
N SER A 84 15.77 4.19 -9.12
CA SER A 84 16.34 4.43 -10.44
C SER A 84 15.27 4.95 -11.41
N PHE A 85 15.71 5.73 -12.40
CA PHE A 85 14.84 6.15 -13.51
C PHE A 85 14.22 4.95 -14.24
N ALA A 86 14.97 3.85 -14.37
CA ALA A 86 14.48 2.62 -14.98
C ALA A 86 13.28 2.02 -14.21
N ASN A 87 13.32 2.02 -12.87
CA ASN A 87 12.21 1.52 -12.05
C ASN A 87 10.94 2.37 -12.27
N HIS A 88 11.09 3.68 -12.39
CA HIS A 88 9.97 4.58 -12.68
C HIS A 88 9.38 4.33 -14.07
N CYS A 89 10.23 4.19 -15.08
CA CYS A 89 9.80 3.86 -16.44
C CYS A 89 9.09 2.50 -16.50
N GLN A 90 9.62 1.48 -15.83
CA GLN A 90 8.98 0.16 -15.76
C GLN A 90 7.61 0.23 -15.09
N ALA A 91 7.48 0.95 -13.98
CA ALA A 91 6.20 1.15 -13.31
C ALA A 91 5.19 1.84 -14.24
N LYS A 92 5.60 2.92 -14.92
CA LYS A 92 4.74 3.63 -15.88
C LYS A 92 4.33 2.77 -17.08
N LEU A 93 5.26 1.98 -17.63
CA LEU A 93 4.97 1.07 -18.74
C LEU A 93 3.96 0.01 -18.32
N LEU A 94 4.13 -0.58 -17.13
CA LEU A 94 3.19 -1.55 -16.59
C LEU A 94 1.80 -0.93 -16.40
N LEU A 95 1.73 0.29 -15.87
CA LEU A 95 0.46 1.00 -15.75
C LEU A 95 -0.18 1.35 -17.10
N GLY A 96 0.63 1.60 -18.14
CA GLY A 96 0.13 1.81 -19.50
C GLY A 96 -0.65 0.61 -20.06
N LEU A 97 -0.45 -0.59 -19.52
CA LEU A 97 -1.23 -1.78 -19.88
C LEU A 97 -2.62 -1.82 -19.22
N TYR A 98 -2.84 -1.03 -18.16
CA TYR A 98 -4.06 -1.00 -17.35
C TYR A 98 -4.58 0.44 -17.23
N ASN A 99 -5.40 0.89 -18.18
CA ASN A 99 -5.70 2.32 -18.37
C ASN A 99 -6.93 2.84 -17.57
N ASP A 100 -7.23 2.24 -16.42
CA ASP A 100 -8.52 2.45 -15.73
C ASP A 100 -8.46 3.33 -14.47
N GLY A 101 -7.35 4.01 -14.22
CA GLY A 101 -7.21 4.91 -13.06
C GLY A 101 -6.11 4.52 -12.08
N TYR A 102 -5.27 3.54 -12.42
CA TYR A 102 -4.01 3.32 -11.73
C TYR A 102 -3.05 4.49 -11.94
N ARG A 103 -2.28 4.81 -10.90
CA ARG A 103 -1.29 5.88 -10.90
C ARG A 103 -0.05 5.44 -10.15
N VAL A 104 1.11 5.97 -10.55
CA VAL A 104 2.36 5.82 -9.81
C VAL A 104 2.78 7.19 -9.30
N GLU A 105 3.05 7.27 -8.00
CA GLU A 105 3.58 8.45 -7.31
C GLU A 105 4.95 8.11 -6.74
N GLU A 106 5.91 9.02 -6.86
CA GLU A 106 7.19 8.92 -6.18
C GLU A 106 7.10 9.69 -4.86
N LEU A 107 7.32 8.99 -3.74
CA LEU A 107 7.18 9.56 -2.40
C LEU A 107 8.52 9.57 -1.67
N GLY A 108 9.18 10.73 -1.65
CA GLY A 108 10.57 10.84 -1.24
C GLY A 108 11.50 10.39 -2.37
N SER A 109 12.75 10.01 -2.05
CA SER A 109 13.71 9.57 -3.07
C SER A 109 13.72 8.06 -3.28
N ASN A 110 13.19 7.25 -2.36
CA ASN A 110 13.42 5.81 -2.32
C ASN A 110 12.16 4.95 -2.46
N LYS A 111 11.01 5.53 -2.78
CA LYS A 111 9.72 4.84 -2.71
C LYS A 111 8.79 5.20 -3.85
N LEU A 112 8.29 4.17 -4.51
CA LEU A 112 7.23 4.23 -5.51
C LEU A 112 5.93 3.75 -4.88
N VAL A 113 4.86 4.50 -5.12
CA VAL A 113 3.52 4.22 -4.59
C VAL A 113 2.57 3.99 -5.74
N LEU A 114 2.02 2.78 -5.79
CA LEU A 114 0.90 2.44 -6.64
C LEU A 114 -0.39 2.96 -5.99
N GLY A 115 -1.15 3.74 -6.74
CA GLY A 115 -2.45 4.25 -6.34
C GLY A 115 -3.55 3.89 -7.33
N TRP A 116 -4.78 3.97 -6.83
CA TRP A 116 -6.01 3.91 -7.59
C TRP A 116 -6.79 5.21 -7.38
N LYS A 117 -7.02 5.97 -8.45
CA LYS A 117 -7.62 7.31 -8.41
C LYS A 117 -6.89 8.22 -7.40
N SER A 118 -7.51 8.51 -6.27
CA SER A 118 -6.97 9.37 -5.19
C SER A 118 -6.44 8.58 -3.99
N ARG A 119 -6.46 7.24 -4.02
CA ARG A 119 -6.05 6.38 -2.89
C ARG A 119 -4.78 5.62 -3.21
N ARG A 120 -3.85 5.61 -2.25
CA ARG A 120 -2.62 4.81 -2.30
C ARG A 120 -2.95 3.37 -1.91
N LEU A 121 -2.52 2.41 -2.74
CA LEU A 121 -2.79 0.98 -2.55
C LEU A 121 -1.56 0.26 -1.99
N LEU A 122 -0.41 0.43 -2.64
CA LEU A 122 0.81 -0.28 -2.28
C LEU A 122 2.02 0.62 -2.46
N SER A 123 3.02 0.46 -1.62
CA SER A 123 4.31 1.14 -1.77
C SER A 123 5.44 0.14 -1.85
N ALA A 124 6.36 0.33 -2.79
CA ALA A 124 7.64 -0.35 -2.86
C ALA A 124 8.74 0.65 -2.50
N SER A 125 9.66 0.27 -1.61
CA SER A 125 10.76 1.12 -1.17
C SER A 125 12.09 0.40 -1.19
N ILE A 126 13.16 1.11 -1.54
CA ILE A 126 14.52 0.56 -1.68
C ILE A 126 15.37 0.96 -0.47
N TRP A 127 16.07 -0.04 0.07
CA TRP A 127 16.90 0.08 1.26
C TRP A 127 18.19 -0.73 1.07
N THR A 128 19.28 -0.26 1.66
CA THR A 128 20.55 -0.99 1.72
C THR A 128 21.06 -1.10 3.15
N SER A 129 21.85 -2.15 3.42
CA SER A 129 22.57 -2.31 4.68
C SER A 129 23.77 -1.35 4.72
N LYS A 130 24.29 -1.06 5.92
CA LYS A 130 25.51 -0.25 6.08
C LYS A 130 26.77 -0.92 5.51
N ASP A 131 26.79 -2.26 5.41
CA ASP A 131 27.98 -3.03 4.97
C ASP A 131 28.15 -3.14 3.45
N SER A 132 27.21 -2.63 2.65
CA SER A 132 27.29 -2.75 1.19
C SER A 132 28.23 -1.74 0.52
N ASP A 133 28.92 -0.90 1.30
CA ASP A 133 29.87 0.11 0.83
C ASP A 133 31.35 -0.35 0.97
N LEU A 134 31.60 -1.65 1.22
CA LEU A 134 32.92 -2.31 1.19
C LEU A 134 33.12 -3.14 -0.08
#